data_AF-A0A2N3T9S9-F1
#
_entry.id   AF-A0A2N3T9S9-F1
#
_cell.length_a   1.000
_cell.length_b   1.000
_cell.length_c   1.000
_cell.angle_alpha   90.00
_cell.angle_beta   90.00
_cell.angle_gamma   90.00
#
_symmetry.space_group_name_H-M   'P 1'
#
loop_
_entity.id
_entity.type
_entity.pdbx_description
1 polymer ?
#
loop_
_entity_poly.entity_id
_entity_poly.type
_entity_poly.pdbx_seq_one_letter_code
_entity_poly.pdbx_strand_id
1 'polypeptide(L)' 'MINKKLKRLLKKSRGAKTVYGISKALGVSPQAGDYVVKRKDLVKDFERLKKIADYMGVEIRDIIDYKEK' A
#
# COMPACT_ATOMS: atom_id res chain seq x y z
N MET A 1 -11.12 -6.57 -0.85
CA MET A 1 -11.39 -5.39 -1.73
C MET A 1 -10.07 -4.75 -2.13
N ILE A 2 -9.87 -4.23 -3.34
CA ILE A 2 -8.56 -3.62 -3.74
C ILE A 2 -8.59 -2.12 -3.48
N ASN A 3 -7.52 -1.59 -2.89
CA ASN A 3 -7.28 -0.17 -2.70
C ASN A 3 -6.87 0.50 -4.02
N LYS A 4 -7.78 1.22 -4.67
CA LYS A 4 -7.54 1.79 -6.01
C LYS A 4 -6.56 2.96 -5.98
N LYS A 5 -6.59 3.78 -4.92
CA LYS A 5 -5.66 4.91 -4.73
C LYS A 5 -4.23 4.42 -4.64
N LEU A 6 -3.96 3.48 -3.73
CA LEU A 6 -2.63 2.88 -3.58
C LEU A 6 -2.16 2.22 -4.89
N LYS A 7 -3.03 1.45 -5.57
CA LYS A 7 -2.69 0.84 -6.87
C LYS A 7 -2.28 1.88 -7.92
N ARG A 8 -2.94 3.04 -7.98
CA ARG A 8 -2.58 4.15 -8.89
C ARG A 8 -1.25 4.80 -8.52
N LEU A 9 -1.01 5.03 -7.23
CA LEU A 9 0.24 5.55 -6.70
C LEU A 9 1.42 4.65 -7.08
N LEU A 10 1.27 3.34 -6.93
CA LEU A 10 2.28 2.35 -7.29
C LEU A 10 2.55 2.30 -8.79
N LYS A 11 1.53 2.46 -9.64
CA LYS A 11 1.71 2.54 -11.10
C LYS A 11 2.53 3.77 -11.54
N LYS A 12 2.43 4.88 -10.80
CA LYS A 12 3.21 6.10 -11.06
C LYS A 12 4.61 6.04 -10.45
N SER A 13 4.81 5.15 -9.48
CA SER A 13 6.07 5.01 -8.75
C SER A 13 7.11 4.24 -9.56
N ARG A 14 8.37 4.69 -9.53
CA ARG A 14 9.51 4.03 -10.18
C ARG A 14 10.59 3.69 -9.14
N GLY A 15 11.51 2.79 -9.51
CA GLY A 15 12.63 2.39 -8.66
C GLY A 15 12.21 1.59 -7.42
N ALA A 16 12.71 1.99 -6.24
CA ALA A 16 12.46 1.29 -4.98
C ALA A 16 10.99 1.36 -4.52
N LYS A 17 10.21 2.34 -4.99
CA LYS A 17 8.80 2.56 -4.60
C LYS A 17 7.79 1.69 -5.35
N THR A 18 8.24 0.54 -5.86
CA THR A 18 7.40 -0.44 -6.54
C THR A 18 6.76 -1.41 -5.55
N VAL A 19 5.77 -2.19 -6.02
CA VAL A 19 5.17 -3.29 -5.24
C VAL A 19 6.25 -4.20 -4.64
N TYR A 20 7.28 -4.51 -5.42
CA TYR A 20 8.40 -5.35 -4.97
C TYR A 20 9.17 -4.72 -3.80
N GLY A 21 9.56 -3.45 -3.93
CA GLY A 21 10.33 -2.76 -2.88
C GLY A 21 9.53 -2.57 -1.59
N ILE A 22 8.23 -2.32 -1.72
CA ILE A 22 7.33 -2.24 -0.56
C ILE A 22 7.15 -3.60 0.09
N SER A 23 6.95 -4.68 -0.69
CA SER A 23 6.87 -6.03 -0.14
C SER A 23 8.14 -6.37 0.66
N LYS A 24 9.32 -6.02 0.13
CA LYS A 24 10.60 -6.20 0.82
C LYS A 24 10.68 -5.38 2.12
N ALA A 25 10.27 -4.11 2.09
CA ALA A 25 10.26 -3.24 3.28
C ALA A 25 9.29 -3.72 4.37
N LEU A 26 8.18 -4.36 3.98
CA LEU A 26 7.20 -4.94 4.89
C LEU A 26 7.57 -6.36 5.35
N GLY A 27 8.68 -6.94 4.89
CA GLY A 27 9.09 -8.29 5.22
C GLY A 27 8.17 -9.39 4.67
N VAL A 28 7.41 -9.10 3.62
CA VAL A 28 6.48 -10.04 2.97
C VAL A 28 7.00 -10.49 1.62
N SER A 29 6.65 -11.73 1.23
CA SER A 29 7.04 -12.30 -0.06
C SER A 29 6.62 -11.39 -1.22
N PRO A 30 7.48 -11.18 -2.24
CA PRO A 30 7.12 -10.42 -3.45
C PRO A 30 5.90 -10.96 -4.18
N GLN A 31 5.62 -12.26 -4.08
CA GLN A 31 4.41 -12.90 -4.62
C GLN A 31 3.14 -12.44 -3.89
N ALA A 32 3.29 -11.88 -2.68
CA ALA A 32 2.27 -11.13 -1.97
C ALA A 32 2.20 -9.66 -2.44
N GLY A 33 2.70 -9.30 -3.62
CA GLY A 33 2.51 -7.95 -4.17
C GLY A 33 1.03 -7.54 -4.25
N ASP A 34 0.17 -8.52 -4.50
CA ASP A 34 -1.28 -8.37 -4.45
C ASP A 34 -1.80 -8.09 -3.03
N TYR A 35 -1.11 -8.60 -2.00
CA TYR A 35 -1.41 -8.30 -0.60
C TYR A 35 -1.23 -6.81 -0.32
N VAL A 36 -0.18 -6.16 -0.85
CA VAL A 36 0.09 -4.72 -0.68
C VAL A 36 -1.13 -3.87 -1.01
N VAL A 37 -1.85 -4.20 -2.10
CA VAL A 37 -3.02 -3.44 -2.56
C VAL A 37 -4.37 -3.99 -2.09
N LYS A 38 -4.42 -5.20 -1.52
CA LYS A 38 -5.66 -5.79 -0.98
C LYS A 38 -5.99 -5.20 0.38
N ARG A 39 -7.29 -5.03 0.64
CA ARG A 39 -7.87 -4.76 1.96
C ARG A 39 -8.44 -6.04 2.55
N LYS A 40 -8.13 -6.31 3.81
CA LYS A 40 -8.64 -7.45 4.58
C LYS A 40 -9.25 -7.00 5.91
N ASP A 41 -8.43 -6.49 6.80
CA ASP A 41 -8.78 -6.20 8.20
C ASP A 41 -8.35 -4.77 8.51
N LEU A 42 -9.28 -3.96 9.02
CA LEU A 42 -9.05 -2.51 9.24
C LEU A 42 -7.88 -2.22 10.18
N VAL A 43 -7.71 -2.99 11.26
CA VAL A 43 -6.67 -2.72 12.27
C VAL A 43 -5.29 -3.09 11.71
N LYS A 44 -5.17 -4.29 11.13
CA LYS A 44 -3.94 -4.75 10.49
C LYS A 44 -3.61 -3.97 9.22
N ASP A 45 -4.63 -3.50 8.49
CA ASP A 45 -4.46 -2.66 7.31
C ASP A 45 -4.00 -1.26 7.68
N PHE A 46 -4.43 -0.68 8.80
CA PHE A 46 -4.01 0.67 9.17
C PHE A 46 -2.50 0.75 9.44
N GLU A 47 -1.95 -0.12 10.28
CA GLU A 47 -0.50 -0.15 10.54
C GLU A 47 0.32 -0.39 9.28
N ARG A 48 -0.17 -1.32 8.44
CA ARG A 48 0.47 -1.66 7.17
C ARG A 48 0.41 -0.49 6.18
N LEU A 49 -0.74 0.16 6.03
CA LEU A 49 -0.91 1.32 5.17
C LEU A 49 -0.04 2.47 5.67
N LYS A 50 0.07 2.68 6.98
CA LYS A 50 0.99 3.67 7.56
C LYS A 50 2.43 3.40 7.15
N LYS A 51 2.93 2.18 7.31
CA LYS A 51 4.28 1.79 6.85
C LYS A 51 4.49 2.00 5.35
N ILE A 52 3.47 1.73 4.54
CA ILE A 52 3.51 1.98 3.09
C ILE A 52 3.57 3.48 2.79
N ALA A 53 2.75 4.29 3.46
CA ALA A 53 2.77 5.76 3.35
C ALA A 53 4.14 6.32 3.73
N ASP A 54 4.70 5.89 4.86
CA ASP A 54 6.02 6.31 5.34
C ASP A 54 7.12 5.93 4.33
N TYR A 55 7.10 4.70 3.80
CA TYR A 55 8.06 4.25 2.79
C TYR A 55 7.94 5.02 1.46
N MET A 56 6.72 5.39 1.08
CA MET A 56 6.46 6.15 -0.14
C MET A 56 6.71 7.65 0.04
N GLY A 57 6.73 8.15 1.27
CA GLY A 57 6.80 9.56 1.61
C GLY A 57 5.52 10.32 1.23
N VAL A 58 4.35 9.70 1.46
CA VAL A 58 3.02 10.26 1.17
C VAL A 58 2.16 10.20 2.42
N GLU A 59 1.04 10.93 2.45
CA GLU A 59 0.13 10.84 3.59
C GLU A 59 -0.73 9.57 3.50
N ILE A 60 -1.12 9.05 4.66
CA ILE A 60 -2.02 7.88 4.71
C ILE A 60 -3.37 8.17 4.02
N ARG A 61 -3.81 9.42 3.98
CA ARG A 61 -5.05 9.85 3.29
C ARG A 61 -4.97 9.70 1.77
N ASP A 62 -3.76 9.82 1.20
CA ASP A 62 -3.51 9.64 -0.23
C ASP A 62 -3.65 8.18 -0.66
N ILE A 63 -3.44 7.26 0.28
CA ILE A 63 -3.58 5.82 0.03
C ILE A 63 -4.93 5.28 0.53
N ILE A 64 -5.58 5.86 1.54
CA ILE A 64 -6.88 5.38 2.01
C ILE A 64 -7.98 5.77 0.99
N ASP A 65 -8.46 4.78 0.26
CA ASP A 65 -9.69 4.81 -0.55
C ASP A 65 -10.94 4.63 0.35
N TYR A 66 -11.19 5.56 1.29
CA TYR A 66 -12.44 5.57 2.07
C TYR A 66 -13.47 6.33 1.22
N LYS A 67 -14.56 5.66 0.85
CA LYS A 67 -15.75 6.38 0.37
C LYS A 67 -16.47 6.83 1.64
N GLU A 68 -16.46 8.12 1.91
CA GLU A 68 -17.53 8.69 2.73
C GLU A 68 -18.86 8.26 2.09
N LYS A 69 -19.72 7.69 2.93
CA LYS A 69 -21.02 7.20 2.54
C LYS A 69 -22.05 8.21 2.99
#